data_AF-A0A928YZ07-F1
#
_entry.id   AF-A0A928YZ07-F1
#
_cell.length_a   1.000
_cell.length_b   1.000
_cell.length_c   1.000
_cell.angle_alpha   90.00
_cell.angle_beta   90.00
_cell.angle_gamma   90.00
#
_symmetry.space_group_name_H-M   'P 1'
#
loop_
_entity.id
_entity.type
_entity.pdbx_description
1 polymer ?
#
loop_
_entity_poly.entity_id
_entity_poly.type
_entity_poly.pdbx_seq_one_letter_code
_entity_poly.pdbx_strand_id
1 'polypeptide(L)'
;SKYESGTELVAKAKIMAEYPADQTIAIGDSITDLNMALSASIVFARSPLTRYLEERHKPYIDWNDFFDVRDCMKDQILSRSFEQSLRTH
;
A
#
# COMPACT_ATOMS: atom_id res chain seq x y z
N SER A 1 20.02 17.54 5.09
CA SER A 1 19.95 16.39 4.15
C SER A 1 20.45 15.04 4.66
N LYS A 2 20.43 14.73 5.97
CA LYS A 2 20.56 13.34 6.50
C LYS A 2 19.63 13.03 7.69
N TYR A 3 18.75 13.99 8.01
CA TYR A 3 17.81 13.92 9.13
C TYR A 3 16.35 14.19 8.70
N GLU A 4 16.13 14.72 7.48
CA GLU A 4 14.80 14.79 6.88
C GLU A 4 14.31 13.39 6.46
N SER A 5 15.22 12.50 6.04
CA SER A 5 14.87 11.14 5.61
C SER A 5 14.31 10.29 6.75
N GLY A 6 14.96 10.23 7.92
CA GLY A 6 14.51 9.42 9.05
C GLY A 6 13.17 9.89 9.64
N THR A 7 12.95 11.20 9.67
CA THR A 7 11.72 11.78 10.22
C THR A 7 10.55 11.58 9.28
N GLU A 8 10.73 11.85 7.97
CA GLU A 8 9.68 11.66 6.96
C GLU A 8 9.25 10.18 6.86
N LEU A 9 10.25 9.27 6.87
CA LEU A 9 10.04 7.82 6.91
C LEU A 9 9.08 7.40 8.04
N VAL A 10 9.25 7.98 9.23
CA VAL A 10 8.46 7.62 10.41
C VAL A 10 7.14 8.39 10.46
N ALA A 11 7.10 9.62 9.95
CA ALA A 11 5.94 10.51 10.02
C ALA A 11 4.74 9.97 9.22
N LYS A 12 4.95 9.50 7.98
CA LYS A 12 3.84 8.96 7.15
C LYS A 12 3.14 7.76 7.81
N ALA A 13 3.92 6.85 8.38
CA ALA A 13 3.39 5.69 9.10
C ALA A 13 2.66 6.08 10.39
N LYS A 14 3.18 7.07 11.13
CA LYS A 14 2.51 7.61 12.32
C LYS A 14 1.17 8.25 11.99
N ILE A 15 1.12 9.08 10.95
CA ILE A 15 -0.13 9.68 10.46
C ILE A 15 -1.11 8.57 10.09
N MET A 16 -0.71 7.56 9.33
CA MET A 16 -1.59 6.44 8.98
C MET A 16 -2.16 5.70 10.20
N ALA A 17 -1.37 5.56 11.27
CA ALA A 17 -1.82 4.91 12.51
C ALA A 17 -2.90 5.71 13.28
N GLU A 18 -3.02 7.02 13.03
CA GLU A 18 -4.05 7.87 13.64
C GLU A 18 -5.43 7.70 12.98
N TYR A 19 -5.51 7.06 11.81
CA TYR A 19 -6.74 6.83 11.06
C TYR A 19 -7.03 5.33 10.93
N PRO A 20 -7.69 4.71 11.93
CA PRO A 20 -8.01 3.28 11.88
C PRO A 20 -8.98 3.00 10.74
N ALA A 21 -8.68 1.95 9.97
CA ALA A 21 -9.53 1.44 8.89
C ALA A 21 -9.41 -0.09 8.84
N ASP A 22 -10.47 -0.77 8.44
CA ASP A 22 -10.46 -2.24 8.25
C ASP A 22 -9.42 -2.66 7.21
N GLN A 23 -9.11 -1.76 6.28
CA GLN A 23 -8.11 -1.96 5.26
C GLN A 23 -7.43 -0.64 4.91
N THR A 24 -6.10 -0.67 4.87
CA THR A 24 -5.27 0.48 4.49
C THR A 24 -4.55 0.18 3.18
N ILE A 25 -4.44 1.21 2.33
CA ILE A 25 -3.77 1.11 1.04
C ILE A 25 -2.66 2.14 0.98
N ALA A 26 -1.42 1.68 0.81
CA ALA A 26 -0.27 2.53 0.53
C ALA A 26 -0.01 2.55 -0.97
N ILE A 27 0.18 3.74 -1.54
CA ILE A 27 0.65 3.94 -2.92
C ILE A 27 1.91 4.78 -2.82
N GLY A 28 3.06 4.24 -3.21
CA GLY A 28 4.34 4.92 -3.06
C GLY A 28 5.37 4.48 -4.09
N ASP A 29 6.48 5.21 -4.15
CA ASP A 29 7.57 4.93 -5.08
C ASP A 29 8.96 5.18 -4.49
N SER A 30 9.05 5.78 -3.31
CA SER A 30 10.31 6.17 -2.70
C SER A 30 10.60 5.39 -1.42
N ILE A 31 11.86 5.44 -0.95
CA ILE A 31 12.22 4.87 0.35
C ILE A 31 11.40 5.52 1.48
N THR A 32 11.01 6.80 1.39
CA THR A 32 10.29 7.49 2.47
C THR A 32 8.91 6.91 2.72
N ASP A 33 8.36 6.16 1.76
CA ASP A 33 7.08 5.45 1.87
C ASP A 33 7.20 4.07 2.53
N LEU A 34 8.42 3.58 2.80
CA LEU A 34 8.66 2.20 3.25
C LEU A 34 7.88 1.84 4.52
N ASN A 35 7.92 2.67 5.57
CA ASN A 35 7.23 2.33 6.81
C ASN A 35 5.70 2.37 6.66
N MET A 36 5.19 3.25 5.79
CA MET A 36 3.77 3.32 5.45
C MET A 36 3.37 2.04 4.69
N ALA A 37 4.15 1.64 3.68
CA ALA A 37 3.94 0.43 2.90
C ALA A 37 3.99 -0.84 3.76
N LEU A 38 4.94 -0.96 4.69
CA LEU A 38 5.03 -2.13 5.59
C LEU A 38 3.79 -2.26 6.47
N SER A 39 3.27 -1.13 6.94
CA SER A 39 2.10 -1.06 7.82
C SER A 39 0.76 -1.20 7.10
N ALA A 40 0.72 -1.02 5.77
CA ALA A 40 -0.51 -1.06 5.00
C ALA A 40 -0.98 -2.49 4.67
N SER A 41 -2.28 -2.71 4.54
CA SER A 41 -2.83 -4.00 4.11
C SER A 41 -2.49 -4.31 2.64
N ILE A 42 -2.61 -3.30 1.78
CA ILE A 42 -2.30 -3.38 0.35
C ILE A 42 -1.26 -2.32 0.00
N VAL A 43 -0.32 -2.69 -0.86
CA VAL A 43 0.75 -1.80 -1.29
C VAL A 43 0.80 -1.76 -2.81
N PHE A 44 0.69 -0.57 -3.38
CA PHE A 44 1.09 -0.26 -4.75
C PHE A 44 2.46 0.39 -4.70
N ALA A 45 3.45 -0.18 -5.37
CA ALA A 45 4.82 0.29 -5.32
C ALA A 45 5.45 0.46 -6.70
N ARG A 46 6.34 1.44 -6.84
CA ARG A 46 7.28 1.55 -7.98
C ARG A 46 8.72 1.56 -7.48
N SER A 47 9.67 1.33 -8.39
CA SER A 47 11.09 1.45 -8.07
C SER A 47 11.45 2.88 -7.63
N PRO A 48 12.32 3.07 -6.60
CA PRO A 48 13.07 2.03 -5.88
C PRO A 48 12.35 1.38 -4.70
N LEU A 49 11.14 1.80 -4.32
CA LEU A 49 10.42 1.24 -3.16
C LEU A 49 10.29 -0.29 -3.24
N THR A 50 10.00 -0.84 -4.42
CA THR A 50 9.83 -2.29 -4.64
C THR A 50 11.00 -3.12 -4.11
N ARG A 51 12.24 -2.67 -4.31
CA ARG A 51 13.45 -3.36 -3.82
C ARG A 51 13.44 -3.54 -2.30
N TYR A 52 13.07 -2.50 -1.57
CA TYR A 52 13.02 -2.55 -0.10
C TYR A 52 11.89 -3.46 0.42
N LEU A 53 10.80 -3.59 -0.36
CA LEU A 53 9.68 -4.48 -0.06
C LEU A 53 10.04 -5.94 -0.34
N GLU A 54 10.76 -6.21 -1.42
CA GLU A 54 11.31 -7.54 -1.75
C GLU A 54 12.24 -8.06 -0.66
N GLU A 55 13.20 -7.23 -0.21
CA GLU A 55 14.11 -7.56 0.92
C GLU A 55 13.34 -7.98 2.19
N ARG A 56 12.14 -7.43 2.39
CA ARG A 56 11.30 -7.66 3.58
C ARG A 56 10.17 -8.66 3.34
N HIS A 57 10.13 -9.27 2.15
CA HIS A 57 9.07 -10.20 1.74
C HIS A 57 7.66 -9.61 1.90
N LYS A 58 7.51 -8.29 1.70
CA LYS A 58 6.22 -7.61 1.72
C LYS A 58 5.60 -7.66 0.32
N PRO A 59 4.44 -8.30 0.13
CA PRO A 59 3.76 -8.29 -1.16
C PRO A 59 3.38 -6.86 -1.58
N TYR A 60 3.49 -6.58 -2.87
CA TYR A 60 3.09 -5.33 -3.48
C TYR A 60 2.53 -5.57 -4.89
N ILE A 61 1.89 -4.53 -5.42
CA ILE A 61 1.33 -4.49 -6.77
C ILE A 61 2.10 -3.42 -7.54
N ASP A 62 2.71 -3.79 -8.65
CA ASP A 62 3.33 -2.82 -9.56
C ASP A 62 2.25 -1.95 -10.22
N TRP A 63 2.61 -0.70 -10.51
CA TRP A 63 1.75 0.24 -11.23
C TRP A 63 2.58 1.21 -12.06
N ASN A 64 2.03 1.69 -13.18
CA ASN A 64 2.63 2.73 -14.00
C ASN A 64 1.93 4.08 -13.74
N ASP A 65 0.61 4.08 -13.77
CA ASP A 65 -0.22 5.26 -13.52
C ASP A 65 -1.46 4.96 -12.64
N PHE A 66 -2.23 6.00 -12.33
CA PHE A 66 -3.39 5.86 -11.45
C PHE A 66 -4.55 5.08 -12.08
N PHE A 67 -4.55 4.80 -13.39
CA PHE A 67 -5.54 3.92 -14.00
C PHE A 67 -5.29 2.46 -13.60
N ASP A 68 -4.03 2.03 -13.52
CA ASP A 68 -3.69 0.68 -13.02
C ASP A 68 -4.19 0.47 -11.59
N VAL A 69 -3.95 1.46 -10.73
CA VAL A 69 -4.39 1.45 -9.33
C VAL A 69 -5.92 1.37 -9.27
N ARG A 70 -6.62 2.23 -10.01
CA ARG A 70 -8.08 2.26 -10.08
C ARG A 70 -8.64 0.91 -10.54
N ASP A 71 -8.09 0.35 -11.60
CA ASP A 71 -8.61 -0.86 -12.22
C ASP A 71 -8.37 -2.06 -11.31
N CYS A 72 -7.20 -2.15 -10.67
CA CYS A 72 -6.94 -3.14 -9.63
C CYS A 72 -7.92 -3.03 -8.45
N MET A 73 -8.18 -1.82 -7.95
CA MET A 73 -9.15 -1.61 -6.86
C MET A 73 -10.57 -2.00 -7.27
N LYS A 74 -10.98 -1.66 -8.49
CA LYS A 74 -12.30 -2.02 -9.03
C LYS A 74 -12.46 -3.55 -9.06
N ASP A 75 -11.46 -4.26 -9.54
CA ASP A 75 -11.48 -5.72 -9.62
C ASP A 75 -11.55 -6.37 -8.23
N GLN A 76 -10.83 -5.82 -7.25
CA GLN A 76 -10.89 -6.28 -5.85
C GLN A 76 -12.26 -6.03 -5.19
N ILE A 77 -12.93 -4.92 -5.50
CA ILE A 77 -14.28 -4.64 -5.00
C ILE A 77 -15.28 -5.60 -5.60
N LEU A 78 -15.16 -5.87 -6.91
CA LEU A 78 -16.03 -6.80 -7.61
C LEU A 78 -15.86 -8.24 -7.10
N SER A 79 -14.62 -8.69 -6.90
CA SER A 79 -14.34 -10.03 -6.36
C SER A 79 -14.91 -10.21 -4.95
N ARG A 80 -14.76 -9.21 -4.08
CA ARG A 80 -15.33 -9.23 -2.72
C ARG A 80 -16.85 -9.25 -2.72
N SER A 81 -17.47 -8.47 -3.59
CA SER A 81 -18.93 -8.44 -3.72
C SER A 81 -19.47 -9.81 -4.15
N PHE A 82 -18.75 -10.49 -5.05
CA PHE A 82 -19.08 -11.85 -5.47
C PHE A 82 -18.88 -12.88 -4.35
N GLU A 83 -17.76 -12.86 -3.64
CA GLU A 83 -17.50 -13.78 -2.52
C GLU A 83 -18.52 -13.63 -1.38
N GLN A 84 -18.95 -12.41 -1.07
CA GLN A 84 -19.99 -12.16 -0.07
C GLN A 84 -21.35 -12.73 -0.51
N SER A 85 -21.69 -12.60 -1.79
CA SER A 85 -22.92 -13.18 -2.36
C SER A 85 -22.96 -14.71 -2.19
N LEU A 86 -21.84 -15.39 -2.44
CA LEU A 86 -21.73 -16.85 -2.28
C LEU A 86 -21.81 -17.34 -0.83
N ARG A 87 -21.48 -16.49 0.16
CA ARG A 87 -21.53 -16.86 1.59
C ARG A 87 -22.91 -16.68 2.23
N THR A 88 -23.86 -16.08 1.51
CA THR A 88 -25.19 -15.73 2.03
C THR A 88 -26.28 -16.73 1.61
N HIS A 89 -25.88 -17.85 1.00
CA HIS A 89 -26.73 -18.98 0.60
C HIS A 89 -26.16 -20.30 1.13
#